data_AF-A0A0D8Y1Q4-F1
#
_entry.id   AF-A0A0D8Y1Q4-F1
#
_cell.length_a   1.000
_cell.length_b   1.000
_cell.length_c   1.000
_cell.angle_alpha   90.00
_cell.angle_beta   90.00
_cell.angle_gamma   90.00
#
_symmetry.space_group_name_H-M   'P 1'
#
loop_
_entity.id
_entity.type
_entity.pdbx_description
1 polymer ?
#
loop_
_entity_poly.entity_id
_entity_poly.type
_entity_poly.pdbx_seq_one_letter_code
_entity_poly.pdbx_strand_id
1 'polypeptide(L)'
;MGTKLSVSIEATTNPEIAPRTDRPPTFDPQYGFAKPRKVREMKATWEEMDQFKLTRGQRDYCAHLLINLMKCQRARAPFAGYFCGEDRAAWDKCEYEDYIMRIKKLLVRFRCVTFRSLSVSAVCLNGDNAKQLWRRKNEIHGEMMCNPQCLRAAQSRLGKKLIEIRNEPTIQGGIFLRHLLLRNPKVGDLYPDVVLSIITSFIEMTLNTSDMASRRLCIDLYSIRYGCDAQMMEILLNTLSASVMNKLLSQEERTGIFNLKSLGVPAMRVHLCNLLFEMFSSSLSFAKAGQFVVRDAIMNILEISLNDLELRDAALGTIRSLCTNGKNSFLPLVPQVVTILISKLKVPSDSLFQTLHHMCRIYGPSSTVFRHLYVIFSSLVHPLDEKV
;
A
#
# COMPACT_ATOMS: atom_id res chain seq x y z
N MET A 1 6.56 25.89 15.33
CA MET A 1 6.40 25.23 16.64
C MET A 1 5.63 23.89 16.54
N GLY A 2 5.93 23.03 15.56
CA GLY A 2 5.02 21.92 15.20
C GLY A 2 5.37 20.51 15.70
N THR A 3 6.61 20.25 16.12
CA THR A 3 7.08 18.88 16.47
C THR A 3 7.52 18.71 17.91
N LYS A 4 7.75 19.81 18.65
CA LYS A 4 8.08 19.73 20.08
C LYS A 4 6.89 19.25 20.90
N LEU A 5 5.67 19.69 20.58
CA LEU A 5 4.45 19.30 21.29
C LEU A 5 4.13 17.81 21.12
N SER A 6 4.25 17.25 19.92
CA SER A 6 4.00 15.81 19.68
C SER A 6 5.02 14.93 20.41
N VAL A 7 6.30 15.29 20.38
CA VAL A 7 7.36 14.56 21.11
C VAL A 7 7.17 14.68 22.63
N SER A 8 6.73 15.85 23.13
CA SER A 8 6.41 16.02 24.56
C SER A 8 5.18 15.22 24.98
N ILE A 9 4.14 15.15 24.15
CA ILE A 9 2.94 14.34 24.42
C ILE A 9 3.29 12.85 24.41
N GLU A 10 4.09 12.38 23.43
CA GLU A 10 4.60 11.02 23.38
C GLU A 10 5.52 10.68 24.57
N ALA A 11 6.32 11.64 25.04
CA ALA A 11 7.15 11.45 26.23
C ALA A 11 6.34 11.32 27.52
N THR A 12 5.21 12.03 27.63
CA THR A 12 4.30 11.96 28.78
C THR A 12 3.44 10.69 28.74
N THR A 13 2.95 10.31 27.56
CA THR A 13 2.07 9.13 27.40
C THR A 13 2.85 7.82 27.38
N ASN A 14 4.07 7.79 26.84
CA ASN A 14 4.91 6.60 26.71
C ASN A 14 6.37 6.87 27.12
N PRO A 15 6.65 7.07 28.43
CA PRO A 15 7.97 7.50 28.92
C PRO A 15 9.09 6.45 28.77
N GLU A 16 8.73 5.20 28.44
CA GLU A 16 9.66 4.10 28.16
C GLU A 16 10.18 4.13 26.71
N ILE A 17 9.41 4.72 25.79
CA ILE A 17 9.66 4.72 24.35
C ILE A 17 10.34 6.01 23.90
N ALA A 18 10.02 7.13 24.56
CA ALA A 18 10.60 8.41 24.21
C ALA A 18 12.07 8.50 24.67
N PRO A 19 13.01 8.91 23.80
CA PRO A 19 14.39 9.13 24.19
C PRO A 19 14.46 10.37 25.08
N ARG A 20 14.78 10.15 26.35
CA ARG A 20 14.98 11.25 27.29
C ARG A 20 16.25 12.04 26.96
N THR A 21 16.13 13.36 26.99
CA THR A 21 17.20 14.34 26.69
C THR A 21 18.07 14.66 27.90
N ASP A 22 17.62 14.32 29.10
CA ASP A 22 18.27 14.51 30.39
C ASP A 22 19.51 13.63 30.59
N ARG A 23 19.49 12.42 30.01
CA ARG A 23 20.50 11.38 30.25
C ARG A 23 21.35 11.08 29.00
N PRO A 24 22.63 10.71 29.21
CA PRO A 24 23.49 10.27 28.12
C PRO A 24 22.89 9.08 27.37
N PRO A 25 23.33 8.85 26.11
CA PRO A 25 22.83 7.74 25.32
C PRO A 25 23.12 6.40 26.02
N THR A 26 22.08 5.60 26.23
CA THR A 26 22.16 4.28 26.87
C THR A 26 22.76 3.20 25.95
N PHE A 27 22.85 3.49 24.64
CA PHE A 27 23.34 2.55 23.64
C PHE A 27 24.84 2.74 23.36
N ASP A 28 25.52 1.64 23.09
CA ASP A 28 26.90 1.65 22.61
C ASP A 28 27.01 2.51 21.32
N PRO A 29 27.88 3.53 21.30
CA PRO A 29 28.16 4.33 20.11
C PRO A 29 28.48 3.51 18.86
N GLN A 30 29.04 2.31 18.97
CA GLN A 30 29.41 1.48 17.81
C GLN A 30 28.24 0.63 17.25
N TYR A 31 27.13 0.52 18.00
CA TYR A 31 25.99 -0.30 17.62
C TYR A 31 25.35 0.18 16.30
N GLY A 32 25.28 -0.71 15.30
CA GLY A 32 24.69 -0.44 13.98
C GLY A 32 25.64 0.09 12.91
N PHE A 33 26.94 0.21 13.20
CA PHE A 33 27.96 0.60 12.22
C PHE A 33 28.86 -0.59 11.90
N ALA A 34 28.93 -0.96 10.61
CA ALA A 34 29.77 -2.08 10.14
C ALA A 34 31.28 -1.79 10.23
N LYS A 35 31.66 -0.50 10.23
CA LYS A 35 33.04 -0.04 10.41
C LYS A 35 33.16 0.73 11.73
N PRO A 36 34.32 0.70 12.41
CA PRO A 36 34.55 1.52 13.60
C PRO A 36 34.31 2.99 13.27
N ARG A 37 33.48 3.67 14.07
CA ARG A 37 33.21 5.10 13.86
C ARG A 37 34.48 5.89 14.12
N LYS A 38 34.88 6.76 13.16
CA LYS A 38 35.95 7.73 13.39
C LYS A 38 35.53 8.69 14.51
N VAL A 39 36.33 8.79 15.56
CA VAL A 39 36.14 9.75 16.65
C VAL A 39 36.34 11.16 16.10
N ARG A 40 35.54 12.12 16.56
CA ARG A 40 35.70 13.52 16.17
C ARG A 40 36.92 14.09 16.86
N GLU A 41 37.83 14.64 16.07
CA GLU A 41 39.02 15.32 16.57
C GLU A 41 38.69 16.79 16.82
N MET A 42 39.04 17.29 18.00
CA MET A 42 38.94 18.72 18.31
C MET A 42 40.16 19.42 17.74
N LYS A 43 39.95 20.40 16.85
CA LYS A 43 41.06 21.10 16.16
C LYS A 43 41.65 22.27 16.96
N ALA A 44 40.85 22.90 17.81
CA ALA A 44 41.29 24.00 18.67
C ALA A 44 41.85 23.46 19.98
N THR A 45 42.91 24.09 20.50
CA THR A 45 43.45 23.76 21.82
C THR A 45 42.63 24.44 22.93
N TRP A 46 42.66 23.88 24.14
CA TRP A 46 41.93 24.46 25.29
C TRP A 46 42.46 25.84 25.69
N GLU A 47 43.77 26.04 25.60
CA GLU A 47 44.43 27.31 25.91
C GLU A 47 43.97 28.42 24.94
N GLU A 48 43.89 28.13 23.64
CA GLU A 48 43.39 29.07 22.64
C GLU A 48 41.93 29.47 22.90
N MET A 49 41.07 28.53 23.27
CA MET A 49 39.67 28.84 23.60
C MET A 49 39.52 29.74 24.83
N ASP A 50 40.45 29.62 25.79
CA ASP A 50 40.43 30.42 27.01
C ASP A 50 40.99 31.84 26.78
N GLN A 51 42.06 31.96 25.97
CA GLN A 51 42.59 33.26 25.54
C GLN A 51 41.54 34.13 24.83
N PHE A 52 40.69 33.50 24.00
CA PHE A 52 39.59 34.18 23.31
C PHE A 52 38.33 34.33 24.15
N LYS A 53 38.34 33.87 25.41
CA LYS A 53 37.23 33.95 26.38
C LYS A 53 35.91 33.40 25.80
N LEU A 54 35.97 32.26 25.11
CA LEU A 54 34.77 31.64 24.54
C LEU A 54 33.82 31.16 25.65
N THR A 55 32.52 31.39 25.47
CA THR A 55 31.48 30.89 26.38
C THR A 55 31.37 29.37 26.31
N ARG A 56 30.83 28.72 27.35
CA ARG A 56 30.69 27.25 27.40
C ARG A 56 29.92 26.67 26.21
N GLY A 57 28.96 27.40 25.65
CA GLY A 57 28.19 26.99 24.48
C GLY A 57 28.98 27.05 23.17
N GLN A 58 29.98 27.94 23.09
CA GLN A 58 30.82 28.17 21.90
C GLN A 58 32.08 27.29 21.89
N ARG A 59 32.34 26.51 22.95
CA ARG A 59 33.46 25.58 23.06
C ARG A 59 33.08 24.22 22.47
N ASP A 60 32.66 24.21 21.21
CA ASP A 60 32.24 23.04 20.47
C ASP A 60 33.34 22.57 19.49
N TYR A 61 33.05 21.57 18.63
CA TYR A 61 34.05 21.08 17.66
C TYR A 61 34.37 22.12 16.56
N CYS A 62 33.49 23.12 16.36
CA CYS A 62 33.64 24.19 15.40
C CYS A 62 34.36 25.44 15.95
N ALA A 63 34.76 25.44 17.24
CA ALA A 63 35.42 26.58 17.90
C ALA A 63 36.65 27.14 17.17
N HIS A 64 37.40 26.30 16.43
CA HIS A 64 38.55 26.73 15.63
C HIS A 64 38.19 27.78 14.56
N LEU A 65 36.99 27.69 13.96
CA LEU A 65 36.51 28.67 12.98
C LEU A 65 36.00 29.95 13.65
N LEU A 66 35.40 29.83 14.83
CA LEU A 66 34.97 30.97 15.62
C LEU A 66 36.14 31.84 16.05
N ILE A 67 37.26 31.23 16.44
CA ILE A 67 38.49 31.95 16.78
C ILE A 67 39.01 32.73 15.56
N ASN A 68 38.96 32.16 14.35
CA ASN A 68 39.35 32.86 13.12
C ASN A 68 38.44 34.05 12.84
N LEU A 69 37.13 33.89 13.00
CA LEU A 69 36.17 34.98 12.86
C LEU A 69 36.47 36.12 13.87
N MET A 70 36.75 35.79 15.13
CA MET A 70 37.10 36.79 16.15
C MET A 70 38.42 37.51 15.85
N LYS A 71 39.42 36.81 15.30
CA LYS A 71 40.68 37.43 14.82
C LYS A 71 40.42 38.42 13.68
N CYS A 72 39.61 38.03 12.68
CA CYS A 72 39.22 38.93 11.59
C CYS A 72 38.47 40.16 12.10
N GLN A 73 37.54 39.97 13.04
CA GLN A 73 36.75 41.05 13.62
C GLN A 73 37.60 42.07 14.39
N ARG A 74 38.60 41.60 15.16
CA ARG A 74 39.53 42.50 15.86
C ARG A 74 40.43 43.27 14.90
N ALA A 75 40.88 42.64 13.81
CA ALA A 75 41.77 43.25 12.83
C ALA A 75 41.08 44.31 11.94
N ARG A 76 39.76 44.15 11.67
CA ARG A 76 39.02 44.98 10.70
C ARG A 76 37.90 45.82 11.35
N ALA A 77 37.95 46.03 12.66
CA ALA A 77 37.01 46.91 13.35
C ALA A 77 37.20 48.37 12.87
N PRO A 78 36.12 49.16 12.64
CA PRO A 78 34.69 48.89 12.92
C PRO A 78 33.91 48.22 11.77
N PHE A 79 34.47 48.07 10.57
CA PHE A 79 33.77 47.55 9.38
C PHE A 79 33.78 46.01 9.25
N ALA A 80 34.05 45.31 10.35
CA ALA A 80 34.21 43.85 10.37
C ALA A 80 33.00 43.06 9.84
N GLY A 81 31.78 43.62 9.94
CA GLY A 81 30.56 42.99 9.43
C GLY A 81 30.54 42.76 7.93
N TYR A 82 31.21 43.64 7.15
CA TYR A 82 31.27 43.51 5.68
C TYR A 82 32.47 42.68 5.23
N PHE A 83 33.63 42.87 5.86
CA PHE A 83 34.88 42.24 5.42
C PHE A 83 35.11 40.82 5.95
N CYS A 84 34.43 40.40 7.01
CA CYS A 84 34.61 39.06 7.61
C CYS A 84 33.44 38.10 7.27
N GLY A 85 32.77 38.32 6.13
CA GLY A 85 31.63 37.50 5.71
C GLY A 85 31.99 36.03 5.41
N GLU A 86 33.16 35.79 4.81
CA GLU A 86 33.63 34.44 4.48
C GLU A 86 33.90 33.59 5.73
N ASP A 87 34.63 34.15 6.71
CA ASP A 87 34.92 33.48 7.99
C ASP A 87 33.63 33.19 8.76
N ARG A 88 32.65 34.10 8.69
CA ARG A 88 31.34 33.92 9.31
C ARG A 88 30.56 32.78 8.65
N ALA A 89 30.50 32.77 7.32
CA ALA A 89 29.83 31.71 6.58
C ALA A 89 30.48 30.33 6.82
N ALA A 90 31.80 30.28 6.96
CA ALA A 90 32.52 29.06 7.29
C ALA A 90 32.15 28.53 8.69
N TRP A 91 32.09 29.41 9.70
CA TRP A 91 31.64 29.04 11.04
C TRP A 91 30.17 28.59 11.05
N ASP A 92 29.27 29.36 10.44
CA ASP A 92 27.83 29.06 10.37
C ASP A 92 27.58 27.70 9.67
N LYS A 93 28.34 27.38 8.63
CA LYS A 93 28.26 26.09 7.94
C LYS A 93 28.67 24.93 8.86
N CYS A 94 29.74 25.09 9.63
CA CYS A 94 30.20 24.06 10.56
C CYS A 94 29.18 23.81 11.69
N GLU A 95 28.62 24.88 12.27
CA GLU A 95 27.55 24.80 13.27
C GLU A 95 26.31 24.09 12.72
N TYR A 96 25.94 24.40 11.48
CA TYR A 96 24.82 23.76 10.80
C TYR A 96 25.05 22.26 10.57
N GLU A 97 26.25 21.88 10.13
CA GLU A 97 26.63 20.48 9.97
C GLU A 97 26.63 19.74 11.31
N ASP A 98 27.10 20.35 12.40
CA ASP A 98 27.05 19.73 13.72
C ASP A 98 25.61 19.59 14.23
N TYR A 99 24.76 20.59 14.00
CA TYR A 99 23.34 20.51 14.29
C TYR A 99 22.65 19.34 13.57
N ILE A 100 22.91 19.18 12.26
CA ILE A 100 22.40 18.03 11.49
C ILE A 100 22.90 16.71 12.08
N MET A 101 24.18 16.62 12.46
CA MET A 101 24.72 15.40 13.05
C MET A 101 24.07 15.06 14.39
N ARG A 102 23.77 16.06 15.23
CA ARG A 102 23.01 15.88 16.49
C ARG A 102 21.58 15.39 16.20
N ILE A 103 20.91 15.96 15.20
CA ILE A 103 19.59 15.47 14.75
C ILE A 103 19.69 14.03 14.25
N LYS A 104 20.68 13.68 13.42
CA LYS A 104 20.87 12.30 12.93
C LYS A 104 21.08 11.33 14.09
N LYS A 105 21.88 11.70 15.09
CA LYS A 105 22.09 10.89 16.31
C LYS A 105 20.79 10.69 17.08
N LEU A 106 20.02 11.77 17.23
CA LEU A 106 18.72 11.75 17.90
C LEU A 106 17.72 10.89 17.10
N LEU A 107 17.58 11.08 15.79
CA LEU A 107 16.72 10.28 14.91
C LEU A 107 17.09 8.80 14.89
N VAL A 108 18.38 8.47 14.85
CA VAL A 108 18.84 7.06 14.96
C VAL A 108 18.45 6.50 16.33
N ARG A 109 18.58 7.27 17.41
CA ARG A 109 18.12 6.88 18.76
C ARG A 109 16.60 6.67 18.79
N PHE A 110 15.82 7.59 18.24
CA PHE A 110 14.37 7.43 18.08
C PHE A 110 14.07 6.16 17.30
N ARG A 111 14.62 5.99 16.10
CA ARG A 111 14.36 4.82 15.25
C ARG A 111 14.73 3.50 15.94
N CYS A 112 15.82 3.45 16.71
CA CYS A 112 16.23 2.25 17.44
C CYS A 112 15.36 1.96 18.68
N VAL A 113 14.97 2.98 19.45
CA VAL A 113 14.09 2.79 20.63
C VAL A 113 12.68 2.44 20.19
N THR A 114 12.15 3.16 19.20
CA THR A 114 10.87 2.86 18.53
C THR A 114 10.91 1.46 17.91
N PHE A 115 12.03 0.99 17.33
CA PHE A 115 12.14 -0.41 16.84
C PHE A 115 12.05 -1.45 17.96
N ARG A 116 12.43 -1.08 19.19
CA ARG A 116 12.47 -1.99 20.35
C ARG A 116 11.14 -1.99 21.11
N SER A 117 10.45 -0.85 21.16
CA SER A 117 9.11 -0.72 21.77
C SER A 117 7.98 -1.05 20.80
N LEU A 118 8.04 -0.59 19.53
CA LEU A 118 7.33 -1.21 18.41
C LEU A 118 8.06 -2.48 17.99
N SER A 119 7.97 -3.46 18.86
CA SER A 119 7.44 -4.73 18.41
C SER A 119 6.23 -4.43 17.50
N VAL A 120 6.38 -4.47 16.16
CA VAL A 120 5.36 -4.83 15.14
C VAL A 120 5.39 -4.05 13.79
N SER A 121 5.88 -2.80 13.65
CA SER A 121 5.44 -2.02 12.45
C SER A 121 6.50 -1.46 11.47
N ALA A 122 7.78 -1.80 11.56
CA ALA A 122 8.77 -1.41 10.54
C ALA A 122 9.52 -2.63 10.00
N VAL A 123 8.94 -3.23 8.98
CA VAL A 123 9.54 -4.32 8.20
C VAL A 123 10.74 -3.76 7.42
N CYS A 124 11.96 -3.99 7.89
CA CYS A 124 13.13 -3.98 7.02
C CYS A 124 13.18 -5.36 6.35
N LEU A 125 12.80 -5.46 5.07
CA LEU A 125 13.04 -6.66 4.27
C LEU A 125 14.12 -6.35 3.24
N ASN A 126 15.20 -7.13 3.28
CA ASN A 126 16.14 -7.21 2.17
C ASN A 126 15.44 -7.88 0.98
N GLY A 127 15.53 -7.25 -0.18
CA GLY A 127 15.27 -7.91 -1.45
C GLY A 127 16.51 -8.66 -1.91
N ASP A 128 16.42 -9.99 -1.94
CA ASP A 128 17.30 -10.81 -2.76
C ASP A 128 17.09 -10.42 -4.23
N ASN A 129 18.08 -9.70 -4.75
CA ASN A 129 18.43 -9.35 -6.14
C ASN A 129 19.38 -8.14 -6.19
N ALA A 130 19.72 -7.56 -5.03
CA ALA A 130 20.75 -6.53 -4.89
C ALA A 130 22.20 -7.08 -4.94
N LYS A 131 22.50 -8.10 -5.75
CA LYS A 131 23.91 -8.51 -6.00
C LYS A 131 24.40 -8.18 -7.41
N GLN A 132 23.52 -8.04 -8.40
CA GLN A 132 23.93 -7.72 -9.78
C GLN A 132 23.89 -6.22 -10.10
N LEU A 133 23.04 -5.43 -9.43
CA LEU A 133 23.03 -3.96 -9.58
C LEU A 133 23.95 -3.22 -8.59
N TRP A 134 24.78 -3.95 -7.85
CA TRP A 134 25.59 -3.43 -6.72
C TRP A 134 27.01 -2.97 -7.09
N ARG A 135 27.30 -2.75 -8.39
CA ARG A 135 28.62 -2.26 -8.86
C ARG A 135 28.64 -0.89 -9.51
N ARG A 136 27.54 -0.12 -9.60
CA ARG A 136 27.56 1.14 -10.39
C ARG A 136 27.06 2.42 -9.75
N LYS A 137 26.55 2.44 -8.52
CA LYS A 137 26.22 3.71 -7.85
C LYS A 137 26.53 3.63 -6.35
N ASN A 138 27.82 3.72 -6.03
CA ASN A 138 28.26 4.12 -4.69
C ASN A 138 28.46 5.63 -4.71
N GLU A 139 27.49 6.35 -4.15
CA GLU A 139 27.73 7.51 -3.29
C GLU A 139 26.38 8.01 -2.75
N ILE A 140 26.32 8.21 -1.42
CA ILE A 140 25.38 9.06 -0.66
C ILE A 140 24.24 8.40 0.16
N HIS A 141 23.75 7.18 -0.10
CA HIS A 141 22.66 6.63 0.74
C HIS A 141 23.14 5.53 1.69
N GLY A 142 23.36 5.92 2.95
CA GLY A 142 23.65 5.01 4.06
C GLY A 142 22.46 4.10 4.36
N GLU A 143 22.44 2.93 3.73
CA GLU A 143 21.56 1.83 4.09
C GLU A 143 22.00 1.24 5.44
N MET A 144 21.11 1.31 6.43
CA MET A 144 21.31 0.71 7.75
C MET A 144 21.17 -0.80 7.60
N MET A 145 22.30 -1.52 7.59
CA MET A 145 22.29 -2.98 7.58
C MET A 145 21.64 -3.50 8.86
N CYS A 146 20.50 -4.18 8.73
CA CYS A 146 19.87 -4.87 9.85
C CYS A 146 20.61 -6.21 10.09
N ASN A 147 20.96 -6.53 11.34
CA ASN A 147 21.57 -7.81 11.69
C ASN A 147 20.64 -8.97 11.25
N PRO A 148 21.10 -10.04 10.57
CA PRO A 148 20.30 -11.20 10.19
C PRO A 148 19.44 -11.80 11.32
N GLN A 149 19.92 -11.75 12.57
CA GLN A 149 19.15 -12.19 13.74
C GLN A 149 17.94 -11.29 14.01
N CYS A 150 18.09 -9.97 13.84
CA CYS A 150 17.00 -9.00 13.99
C CYS A 150 15.95 -9.18 12.89
N LEU A 151 16.38 -9.45 11.64
CA LEU A 151 15.50 -9.74 10.51
C LEU A 151 14.64 -10.98 10.76
N ARG A 152 15.25 -12.08 11.23
CA ARG A 152 14.52 -13.32 11.56
C ARG A 152 13.52 -13.12 12.71
N ALA A 153 13.90 -12.35 13.73
CA ALA A 153 13.00 -12.04 14.84
C ALA A 153 11.81 -11.18 14.36
N ALA A 154 12.04 -10.20 13.49
CA ALA A 154 10.97 -9.39 12.89
C ALA A 154 10.04 -10.21 11.99
N GLN A 155 10.60 -11.09 11.14
CA GLN A 155 9.82 -12.01 10.32
C GLN A 155 8.96 -12.95 11.17
N SER A 156 9.52 -13.54 12.23
CA SER A 156 8.77 -14.43 13.14
C SER A 156 7.62 -13.70 13.83
N ARG A 157 7.84 -12.45 14.30
CA ARG A 157 6.78 -11.62 14.90
C ARG A 157 5.68 -11.28 13.90
N LEU A 158 6.06 -10.96 12.66
CA LEU A 158 5.11 -10.70 11.60
C LEU A 158 4.25 -11.93 11.30
N GLY A 159 4.88 -13.10 11.16
CA GLY A 159 4.17 -14.37 10.96
C GLY A 159 3.18 -14.64 12.09
N LYS A 160 3.58 -14.45 13.35
CA LYS A 160 2.68 -14.58 14.51
C LYS A 160 1.48 -13.61 14.43
N LYS A 161 1.72 -12.36 14.06
CA LYS A 161 0.65 -11.36 13.93
C LYS A 161 -0.32 -11.68 12.78
N LEU A 162 0.19 -12.20 11.66
CA LEU A 162 -0.66 -12.66 10.56
C LEU A 162 -1.51 -13.87 10.97
N ILE A 163 -0.95 -14.80 11.74
CA ILE A 163 -1.69 -15.95 12.28
C ILE A 163 -2.78 -15.49 13.26
N GLU A 164 -2.50 -14.49 14.10
CA GLU A 164 -3.48 -13.88 15.00
C GLU A 164 -4.65 -13.28 14.20
N ILE A 165 -4.36 -12.47 13.17
CA ILE A 165 -5.38 -11.87 12.29
C ILE A 165 -6.19 -12.94 11.54
N ARG A 166 -5.55 -14.06 11.16
CA ARG A 166 -6.23 -15.18 10.50
C ARG A 166 -7.26 -15.84 11.42
N ASN A 167 -6.89 -16.05 12.68
CA ASN A 167 -7.74 -16.73 13.65
C ASN A 167 -8.88 -15.83 14.13
N GLU A 168 -8.61 -14.52 14.28
CA GLU A 168 -9.58 -13.50 14.70
C GLU A 168 -9.62 -12.35 13.67
N PRO A 169 -10.42 -12.48 12.60
CA PRO A 169 -10.52 -11.44 11.59
C PRO A 169 -11.22 -10.21 12.17
N THR A 170 -10.48 -9.10 12.24
CA THR A 170 -11.00 -7.80 12.67
C THR A 170 -10.73 -6.75 11.59
N ILE A 171 -11.59 -5.74 11.48
CA ILE A 171 -11.42 -4.64 10.51
C ILE A 171 -10.03 -3.99 10.67
N GLN A 172 -9.57 -3.78 11.91
CA GLN A 172 -8.24 -3.22 12.19
C GLN A 172 -7.10 -4.14 11.70
N GLY A 173 -7.22 -5.46 11.89
CA GLY A 173 -6.28 -6.44 11.37
C GLY A 173 -6.20 -6.44 9.84
N GLY A 174 -7.35 -6.32 9.17
CA GLY A 174 -7.40 -6.22 7.71
C GLY A 174 -6.83 -4.90 7.19
N ILE A 175 -7.09 -3.77 7.86
CA ILE A 175 -6.48 -2.47 7.52
C ILE A 175 -4.96 -2.54 7.68
N PHE A 176 -4.46 -3.18 8.75
CA PHE A 176 -3.03 -3.42 8.93
C PHE A 176 -2.44 -4.23 7.78
N LEU A 177 -3.09 -5.35 7.40
CA LEU A 177 -2.64 -6.18 6.28
C LEU A 177 -2.65 -5.41 4.95
N ARG A 178 -3.68 -4.60 4.69
CA ARG A 178 -3.76 -3.75 3.51
C ARG A 178 -2.58 -2.78 3.43
N HIS A 179 -2.29 -2.06 4.52
CA HIS A 179 -1.15 -1.13 4.57
C HIS A 179 0.18 -1.87 4.41
N LEU A 180 0.29 -3.07 4.96
CA LEU A 180 1.47 -3.91 4.86
C LEU A 180 1.73 -4.34 3.41
N LEU A 181 0.70 -4.84 2.71
CA LEU A 181 0.80 -5.25 1.31
C LEU A 181 1.09 -4.06 0.37
N LEU A 182 0.49 -2.90 0.63
CA LEU A 182 0.77 -1.68 -0.15
C LEU A 182 2.21 -1.19 0.01
N ARG A 183 2.77 -1.24 1.22
CA ARG A 183 4.14 -0.80 1.47
C ARG A 183 5.18 -1.83 1.05
N ASN A 184 4.89 -3.11 1.25
CA ASN A 184 5.81 -4.22 1.02
C ASN A 184 5.08 -5.39 0.33
N PRO A 185 4.91 -5.36 -1.01
CA PRO A 185 4.16 -6.39 -1.73
C PRO A 185 4.78 -7.80 -1.58
N LYS A 186 6.10 -7.89 -1.39
CA LYS A 186 6.83 -9.15 -1.16
C LYS A 186 6.37 -9.93 0.07
N VAL A 187 5.71 -9.29 1.04
CA VAL A 187 5.18 -9.99 2.21
C VAL A 187 4.13 -11.03 1.81
N GLY A 188 3.34 -10.74 0.76
CA GLY A 188 2.39 -11.70 0.22
C GLY A 188 3.07 -12.97 -0.29
N ASP A 189 4.28 -12.87 -0.83
CA ASP A 189 5.04 -13.99 -1.37
C ASP A 189 5.79 -14.77 -0.28
N LEU A 190 6.09 -14.12 0.86
CA LEU A 190 6.70 -14.78 2.03
C LEU A 190 5.69 -15.64 2.80
N TYR A 191 4.43 -15.24 2.83
CA TYR A 191 3.36 -15.94 3.56
C TYR A 191 2.12 -16.15 2.69
N PRO A 192 2.24 -16.83 1.53
CA PRO A 192 1.14 -16.94 0.56
C PRO A 192 -0.09 -17.63 1.14
N ASP A 193 0.11 -18.77 1.82
CA ASP A 193 -0.99 -19.57 2.38
C ASP A 193 -1.71 -18.87 3.53
N VAL A 194 -0.96 -18.15 4.37
CA VAL A 194 -1.53 -17.40 5.50
C VAL A 194 -2.33 -16.22 4.99
N VAL A 195 -1.82 -15.47 4.01
CA VAL A 195 -2.54 -14.33 3.41
C VAL A 195 -3.80 -14.80 2.68
N LEU A 196 -3.72 -15.91 1.93
CA LEU A 196 -4.89 -16.52 1.30
C LEU A 196 -5.94 -16.90 2.35
N SER A 197 -5.50 -17.57 3.44
CA SER A 197 -6.39 -17.97 4.55
C SER A 197 -7.04 -16.76 5.23
N ILE A 198 -6.30 -15.66 5.40
CA ILE A 198 -6.86 -14.42 5.94
C ILE A 198 -7.93 -13.90 4.99
N ILE A 199 -7.65 -13.80 3.69
CA ILE A 199 -8.61 -13.30 2.70
C ILE A 199 -9.88 -14.17 2.69
N THR A 200 -9.76 -15.50 2.73
CA THR A 200 -10.93 -16.39 2.83
C THR A 200 -11.71 -16.18 4.13
N SER A 201 -11.04 -15.96 5.26
CA SER A 201 -11.72 -15.60 6.52
C SER A 201 -12.45 -14.26 6.44
N PHE A 202 -11.88 -13.26 5.74
CA PHE A 202 -12.54 -11.98 5.49
C PHE A 202 -13.76 -12.10 4.55
N ILE A 203 -13.71 -13.00 3.57
CA ILE A 203 -14.87 -13.33 2.73
C ILE A 203 -15.98 -13.87 3.63
N GLU A 204 -15.71 -14.88 4.46
CA GLU A 204 -16.70 -15.45 5.39
C GLU A 204 -17.25 -14.42 6.39
N MET A 205 -16.38 -13.57 6.94
CA MET A 205 -16.80 -12.49 7.85
C MET A 205 -17.74 -11.50 7.15
N THR A 206 -17.43 -11.12 5.90
CA THR A 206 -18.24 -10.19 5.09
C THR A 206 -19.60 -10.80 4.74
N LEU A 207 -19.68 -12.11 4.53
CA LEU A 207 -20.95 -12.77 4.27
C LEU A 207 -21.84 -12.73 5.52
N ASN A 208 -21.29 -13.01 6.70
CA ASN A 208 -22.07 -13.05 7.95
C ASN A 208 -22.45 -11.66 8.48
N THR A 209 -21.56 -10.69 8.33
CA THR A 209 -21.76 -9.31 8.80
C THR A 209 -21.88 -8.44 7.56
N SER A 210 -23.11 -8.08 7.17
CA SER A 210 -23.43 -7.27 5.97
C SER A 210 -22.91 -5.82 5.99
N ASP A 211 -21.75 -5.59 6.60
CA ASP A 211 -21.08 -4.31 6.74
C ASP A 211 -20.32 -3.93 5.45
N MET A 212 -20.57 -2.70 4.99
CA MET A 212 -19.97 -2.15 3.78
C MET A 212 -18.46 -1.90 3.93
N ALA A 213 -17.98 -1.58 5.14
CA ALA A 213 -16.56 -1.34 5.36
C ALA A 213 -15.76 -2.65 5.24
N SER A 214 -16.25 -3.71 5.87
CA SER A 214 -15.69 -5.07 5.78
C SER A 214 -15.68 -5.59 4.34
N ARG A 215 -16.78 -5.37 3.59
CA ARG A 215 -16.88 -5.71 2.16
C ARG A 215 -15.81 -5.03 1.32
N ARG A 216 -15.67 -3.71 1.44
CA ARG A 216 -14.66 -2.94 0.70
C ARG A 216 -13.24 -3.38 1.06
N LEU A 217 -12.98 -3.61 2.35
CA LEU A 217 -11.67 -4.07 2.81
C LEU A 217 -11.31 -5.44 2.25
N CYS A 218 -12.26 -6.38 2.22
CA CYS A 218 -12.07 -7.70 1.62
C CYS A 218 -11.71 -7.61 0.13
N ILE A 219 -12.46 -6.79 -0.62
CA ILE A 219 -12.20 -6.55 -2.04
C ILE A 219 -10.82 -5.94 -2.25
N ASP A 220 -10.46 -4.90 -1.48
CA ASP A 220 -9.13 -4.27 -1.55
C ASP A 220 -8.00 -5.26 -1.27
N LEU A 221 -8.13 -6.09 -0.21
CA LEU A 221 -7.12 -7.07 0.15
C LEU A 221 -6.87 -8.09 -0.96
N TYR A 222 -7.95 -8.60 -1.57
CA TYR A 222 -7.86 -9.51 -2.70
C TYR A 222 -7.20 -8.85 -3.92
N SER A 223 -7.71 -7.68 -4.32
CA SER A 223 -7.24 -6.97 -5.51
C SER A 223 -5.78 -6.51 -5.39
N ILE A 224 -5.34 -6.05 -4.21
CA ILE A 224 -3.94 -5.64 -3.97
C ILE A 224 -3.00 -6.85 -4.02
N ARG A 225 -3.43 -8.00 -3.48
CA ARG A 225 -2.57 -9.20 -3.42
C ARG A 225 -2.43 -9.87 -4.78
N TYR A 226 -3.55 -10.16 -5.43
CA TYR A 226 -3.58 -11.02 -6.61
C TYR A 226 -3.76 -10.23 -7.91
N GLY A 227 -4.54 -9.14 -7.89
CA GLY A 227 -4.88 -8.40 -9.11
C GLY A 227 -5.43 -9.35 -10.19
N CYS A 228 -4.86 -9.30 -11.40
CA CYS A 228 -5.18 -10.23 -12.49
C CYS A 228 -4.19 -11.39 -12.62
N ASP A 229 -3.74 -11.98 -11.50
CA ASP A 229 -2.96 -13.21 -11.54
C ASP A 229 -3.77 -14.36 -12.16
N ALA A 230 -3.18 -15.11 -13.10
CA ALA A 230 -3.89 -16.07 -13.93
C ALA A 230 -4.50 -17.22 -13.10
N GLN A 231 -3.74 -17.77 -12.17
CA GLN A 231 -4.18 -18.92 -11.35
C GLN A 231 -5.30 -18.50 -10.39
N MET A 232 -5.12 -17.37 -9.71
CA MET A 232 -6.13 -16.90 -8.75
C MET A 232 -7.39 -16.38 -9.43
N MET A 233 -7.28 -15.82 -10.63
CA MET A 233 -8.42 -15.43 -11.44
C MET A 233 -9.24 -16.65 -11.88
N GLU A 234 -8.57 -17.73 -12.28
CA GLU A 234 -9.23 -19.00 -12.63
C GLU A 234 -9.97 -19.58 -11.42
N ILE A 235 -9.34 -19.60 -10.24
CA ILE A 235 -10.00 -20.04 -8.99
C ILE A 235 -11.23 -19.18 -8.67
N LEU A 236 -11.13 -17.86 -8.84
CA LEU A 236 -12.25 -16.93 -8.63
C LEU A 236 -13.42 -17.20 -9.59
N LEU A 237 -13.13 -17.36 -10.88
CA LEU A 237 -14.13 -17.65 -11.90
C LEU A 237 -14.77 -19.03 -11.72
N ASN A 238 -13.99 -20.04 -11.35
CA ASN A 238 -14.51 -21.37 -11.03
C ASN A 238 -15.41 -21.35 -9.80
N THR A 239 -15.02 -20.60 -8.75
CA THR A 239 -15.85 -20.41 -7.55
C THR A 239 -17.16 -19.69 -7.89
N LEU A 240 -17.10 -18.66 -8.74
CA LEU A 240 -18.26 -17.92 -9.20
C LEU A 240 -19.19 -18.79 -10.05
N SER A 241 -18.65 -19.53 -11.01
CA SER A 241 -19.41 -20.47 -11.84
C SER A 241 -20.15 -21.51 -10.99
N ALA A 242 -19.46 -22.10 -10.01
CA ALA A 242 -20.05 -23.05 -9.07
C ALA A 242 -21.19 -22.42 -8.24
N SER A 243 -20.99 -21.18 -7.77
CA SER A 243 -21.97 -20.44 -6.95
C SER A 243 -23.21 -20.02 -7.75
N VAL A 244 -23.02 -19.65 -9.02
CA VAL A 244 -24.10 -19.27 -9.93
C VAL A 244 -24.92 -20.49 -10.34
N MET A 245 -24.27 -21.60 -10.70
CA MET A 245 -24.94 -22.83 -11.13
C MET A 245 -25.54 -23.66 -9.98
N ASN A 246 -25.17 -23.35 -8.72
CA ASN A 246 -25.55 -24.11 -7.52
C ASN A 246 -25.30 -25.63 -7.67
N LYS A 247 -24.17 -25.99 -8.32
CA LYS A 247 -23.83 -27.37 -8.68
C LYS A 247 -23.08 -28.06 -7.52
N LEU A 248 -23.35 -29.36 -7.32
CA LEU A 248 -22.54 -30.21 -6.45
C LEU A 248 -21.16 -30.44 -7.07
N LEU A 249 -20.12 -30.02 -6.35
CA LEU A 249 -18.72 -30.11 -6.80
C LEU A 249 -18.10 -31.46 -6.46
N SER A 250 -17.41 -32.05 -7.44
CA SER A 250 -16.56 -33.23 -7.27
C SER A 250 -15.30 -32.93 -6.45
N GLN A 251 -14.61 -33.97 -5.99
CA GLN A 251 -13.45 -33.82 -5.08
C GLN A 251 -12.26 -33.12 -5.74
N GLU A 252 -12.12 -33.22 -7.07
CA GLU A 252 -11.08 -32.54 -7.86
C GLU A 252 -11.40 -31.06 -8.10
N GLU A 253 -12.65 -30.72 -8.42
CA GLU A 253 -13.11 -29.34 -8.60
C GLU A 253 -12.97 -28.50 -7.31
N ARG A 254 -13.02 -29.14 -6.13
CA ARG A 254 -12.81 -28.46 -4.83
C ARG A 254 -11.38 -27.95 -4.63
N THR A 255 -10.39 -28.50 -5.33
CA THR A 255 -8.99 -28.02 -5.23
C THR A 255 -8.75 -26.72 -6.00
N GLY A 256 -9.59 -26.45 -7.01
CA GLY A 256 -9.53 -25.24 -7.85
C GLY A 256 -10.51 -24.14 -7.45
N ILE A 257 -11.08 -24.20 -6.24
CA ILE A 257 -12.13 -23.29 -5.74
C ILE A 257 -11.73 -22.78 -4.35
N PHE A 258 -12.20 -21.59 -3.96
CA PHE A 258 -12.00 -21.10 -2.59
C PHE A 258 -12.68 -22.05 -1.58
N ASN A 259 -11.94 -22.48 -0.56
CA ASN A 259 -12.49 -23.28 0.53
C ASN A 259 -13.34 -22.40 1.47
N LEU A 260 -14.58 -22.17 1.08
CA LEU A 260 -15.56 -21.36 1.80
C LEU A 260 -16.59 -22.29 2.46
N LYS A 261 -16.85 -22.07 3.75
CA LYS A 261 -17.91 -22.73 4.53
C LYS A 261 -19.29 -22.30 4.03
N SER A 262 -19.41 -21.08 3.51
CA SER A 262 -20.66 -20.53 2.97
C SER A 262 -21.01 -21.05 1.57
N LEU A 263 -20.13 -21.80 0.92
CA LEU A 263 -20.37 -22.35 -0.42
C LEU A 263 -21.46 -23.43 -0.36
N GLY A 264 -22.52 -23.27 -1.14
CA GLY A 264 -23.67 -24.19 -1.17
C GLY A 264 -24.77 -23.87 -0.15
N VAL A 265 -24.65 -22.78 0.61
CA VAL A 265 -25.74 -22.28 1.48
C VAL A 265 -26.67 -21.37 0.65
N PRO A 266 -27.94 -21.75 0.39
CA PRO A 266 -28.82 -20.98 -0.50
C PRO A 266 -29.05 -19.54 -0.02
N ALA A 267 -29.17 -19.33 1.30
CA ALA A 267 -29.42 -18.01 1.89
C ALA A 267 -28.29 -17.01 1.61
N MET A 268 -27.06 -17.49 1.45
CA MET A 268 -25.87 -16.64 1.26
C MET A 268 -25.43 -16.56 -0.20
N ARG A 269 -26.07 -17.33 -1.10
CA ARG A 269 -25.69 -17.46 -2.52
C ARG A 269 -25.60 -16.11 -3.21
N VAL A 270 -26.64 -15.28 -3.08
CA VAL A 270 -26.72 -13.97 -3.73
C VAL A 270 -25.62 -13.03 -3.24
N HIS A 271 -25.44 -12.97 -1.92
CA HIS A 271 -24.40 -12.13 -1.30
C HIS A 271 -23.00 -12.57 -1.71
N LEU A 272 -22.74 -13.88 -1.78
CA LEU A 272 -21.48 -14.44 -2.25
C LEU A 272 -21.23 -14.11 -3.72
N CYS A 273 -22.18 -14.39 -4.61
CA CYS A 273 -22.04 -14.07 -6.03
C CYS A 273 -21.78 -12.58 -6.25
N ASN A 274 -22.51 -11.70 -5.57
CA ASN A 274 -22.30 -10.26 -5.67
C ASN A 274 -20.91 -9.84 -5.17
N LEU A 275 -20.43 -10.42 -4.08
CA LEU A 275 -19.07 -10.17 -3.58
C LEU A 275 -18.00 -10.65 -4.58
N LEU A 276 -18.15 -11.84 -5.14
CA LEU A 276 -17.23 -12.40 -6.12
C LEU A 276 -17.19 -11.57 -7.42
N PHE A 277 -18.34 -11.08 -7.89
CA PHE A 277 -18.43 -10.17 -9.03
C PHE A 277 -17.73 -8.83 -8.77
N GLU A 278 -17.87 -8.27 -7.57
CA GLU A 278 -17.16 -7.04 -7.18
C GLU A 278 -15.65 -7.27 -7.04
N MET A 279 -15.24 -8.40 -6.45
CA MET A 279 -13.83 -8.79 -6.37
C MET A 279 -13.21 -8.93 -7.77
N PHE A 280 -13.91 -9.60 -8.69
CA PHE A 280 -13.49 -9.70 -10.09
C PHE A 280 -13.36 -8.31 -10.72
N SER A 281 -14.39 -7.48 -10.59
CA SER A 281 -14.44 -6.14 -11.16
C SER A 281 -13.33 -5.23 -10.64
N SER A 282 -13.02 -5.32 -9.34
CA SER A 282 -11.93 -4.58 -8.70
C SER A 282 -10.57 -5.10 -9.15
N SER A 283 -10.40 -6.42 -9.27
CA SER A 283 -9.15 -7.03 -9.70
C SER A 283 -8.70 -6.55 -11.08
N LEU A 284 -9.63 -6.32 -12.01
CA LEU A 284 -9.37 -5.75 -13.33
C LEU A 284 -8.70 -4.36 -13.27
N SER A 285 -8.95 -3.58 -12.23
CA SER A 285 -8.31 -2.25 -12.05
C SER A 285 -6.84 -2.33 -11.61
N PHE A 286 -6.40 -3.48 -11.08
CA PHE A 286 -5.02 -3.74 -10.65
C PHE A 286 -4.24 -4.60 -11.66
N ALA A 287 -4.73 -4.72 -12.89
CA ALA A 287 -4.10 -5.50 -13.94
C ALA A 287 -2.69 -4.96 -14.30
N LYS A 288 -1.70 -5.85 -14.34
CA LYS A 288 -0.32 -5.56 -14.78
C LYS A 288 -0.13 -5.92 -16.26
N ALA A 289 0.84 -5.29 -16.92
CA ALA A 289 1.17 -5.62 -18.31
C ALA A 289 1.57 -7.09 -18.46
N GLY A 290 0.96 -7.80 -19.42
CA GLY A 290 1.21 -9.22 -19.68
C GLY A 290 0.27 -10.19 -18.95
N GLN A 291 -0.61 -9.71 -18.07
CA GLN A 291 -1.68 -10.52 -17.49
C GLN A 291 -2.86 -10.66 -18.45
N PHE A 292 -3.51 -11.82 -18.47
CA PHE A 292 -4.62 -12.13 -19.36
C PHE A 292 -5.77 -12.77 -18.59
N VAL A 293 -6.98 -12.64 -19.14
CA VAL A 293 -8.21 -13.23 -18.60
C VAL A 293 -8.81 -14.14 -19.66
N VAL A 294 -9.24 -15.33 -19.25
CA VAL A 294 -9.93 -16.29 -20.10
C VAL A 294 -11.33 -15.76 -20.43
N ARG A 295 -11.55 -15.43 -21.71
CA ARG A 295 -12.77 -14.75 -22.19
C ARG A 295 -14.01 -15.65 -22.12
N ASP A 296 -13.86 -16.91 -22.50
CA ASP A 296 -15.00 -17.82 -22.63
C ASP A 296 -15.65 -18.12 -21.28
N ALA A 297 -14.83 -18.30 -20.24
CA ALA A 297 -15.29 -18.55 -18.88
C ALA A 297 -16.14 -17.38 -18.34
N ILE A 298 -15.67 -16.13 -18.48
CA ILE A 298 -16.41 -14.97 -18.00
C ILE A 298 -17.70 -14.75 -18.80
N MET A 299 -17.68 -14.94 -20.12
CA MET A 299 -18.87 -14.74 -20.96
C MET A 299 -19.99 -15.74 -20.62
N ASN A 300 -19.66 -17.02 -20.40
CA ASN A 300 -20.62 -18.03 -20.00
C ASN A 300 -21.26 -17.70 -18.64
N ILE A 301 -20.45 -17.24 -17.67
CA ILE A 301 -20.95 -16.82 -16.35
C ILE A 301 -21.90 -15.61 -16.49
N LEU A 302 -21.52 -14.61 -17.29
CA LEU A 302 -22.35 -13.43 -17.52
C LEU A 302 -23.70 -13.77 -18.16
N GLU A 303 -23.71 -14.66 -19.15
CA GLU A 303 -24.95 -15.08 -19.79
C GLU A 303 -25.92 -15.72 -18.79
N ILE A 304 -25.42 -16.62 -17.93
CA ILE A 304 -26.22 -17.27 -16.89
C ILE A 304 -26.68 -16.25 -15.84
N SER A 305 -25.78 -15.38 -15.36
CA SER A 305 -26.10 -14.40 -14.32
C SER A 305 -27.02 -13.26 -14.78
N LEU A 306 -27.05 -12.95 -16.08
CA LEU A 306 -28.01 -11.97 -16.63
C LEU A 306 -29.45 -12.53 -16.72
N ASN A 307 -29.60 -13.86 -16.77
CA ASN A 307 -30.90 -14.53 -16.69
C ASN A 307 -31.49 -14.48 -15.28
N ASP A 308 -30.64 -14.48 -14.24
CA ASP A 308 -31.04 -14.39 -12.84
C ASP A 308 -31.32 -12.93 -12.44
N LEU A 309 -32.53 -12.65 -11.93
CA LEU A 309 -32.95 -11.29 -11.57
C LEU A 309 -32.12 -10.69 -10.43
N GLU A 310 -31.66 -11.52 -9.48
CA GLU A 310 -30.94 -11.05 -8.29
C GLU A 310 -29.46 -10.77 -8.57
N LEU A 311 -28.89 -11.42 -9.59
CA LEU A 311 -27.47 -11.28 -9.98
C LEU A 311 -27.26 -10.36 -11.18
N ARG A 312 -28.34 -9.99 -11.88
CA ARG A 312 -28.31 -9.15 -13.09
C ARG A 312 -27.54 -7.85 -12.87
N ASP A 313 -27.77 -7.16 -11.76
CA ASP A 313 -27.14 -5.87 -11.49
C ASP A 313 -25.63 -5.99 -11.28
N ALA A 314 -25.18 -7.04 -10.59
CA ALA A 314 -23.77 -7.34 -10.40
C ALA A 314 -23.10 -7.73 -11.72
N ALA A 315 -23.76 -8.57 -12.54
CA ALA A 315 -23.28 -8.95 -13.86
C ALA A 315 -23.14 -7.71 -14.78
N LEU A 316 -24.14 -6.83 -14.82
CA LEU A 316 -24.07 -5.55 -15.55
C LEU A 316 -22.94 -4.65 -15.02
N GLY A 317 -22.73 -4.62 -13.69
CA GLY A 317 -21.59 -3.95 -13.07
C GLY A 317 -20.23 -4.45 -13.58
N THR A 318 -20.09 -5.76 -13.71
CA THR A 318 -18.84 -6.35 -14.21
C THR A 318 -18.61 -6.06 -15.70
N ILE A 319 -19.67 -6.01 -16.52
CA ILE A 319 -19.58 -5.57 -17.93
C ILE A 319 -19.05 -4.14 -18.01
N ARG A 320 -19.54 -3.23 -17.15
CA ARG A 320 -19.01 -1.86 -17.08
C ARG A 320 -17.53 -1.83 -16.70
N SER A 321 -17.10 -2.67 -15.75
CA SER A 321 -15.69 -2.78 -15.37
C SER A 321 -14.82 -3.33 -16.52
N LEU A 322 -15.29 -4.35 -17.23
CA LEU A 322 -14.61 -4.93 -18.39
C LEU A 322 -14.43 -3.90 -19.52
N CYS A 323 -15.45 -3.08 -19.80
CA CYS A 323 -15.34 -2.01 -20.80
C CYS A 323 -14.28 -0.96 -20.40
N THR A 324 -14.27 -0.58 -19.12
CA THR A 324 -13.37 0.47 -18.59
C THR A 324 -11.90 0.02 -18.61
N ASN A 325 -11.63 -1.18 -18.12
CA ASN A 325 -10.28 -1.69 -17.94
C ASN A 325 -9.75 -2.39 -19.21
N GLY A 326 -10.63 -3.06 -19.97
CA GLY A 326 -10.26 -3.82 -21.17
C GLY A 326 -10.06 -2.97 -22.43
N LYS A 327 -10.68 -1.77 -22.54
CA LYS A 327 -10.62 -0.87 -23.71
C LYS A 327 -10.71 -1.65 -25.04
N ASN A 328 -9.60 -1.73 -25.78
CA ASN A 328 -9.51 -2.40 -27.09
C ASN A 328 -9.60 -3.93 -27.00
N SER A 329 -9.13 -4.52 -25.90
CA SER A 329 -9.18 -5.97 -25.67
C SER A 329 -10.62 -6.49 -25.50
N PHE A 330 -11.55 -5.60 -25.15
CA PHE A 330 -12.97 -5.92 -25.02
C PHE A 330 -13.75 -5.79 -26.34
N LEU A 331 -13.22 -5.07 -27.35
CA LEU A 331 -13.91 -4.85 -28.63
C LEU A 331 -14.44 -6.14 -29.29
N PRO A 332 -13.69 -7.26 -29.32
CA PRO A 332 -14.19 -8.51 -29.91
C PRO A 332 -15.39 -9.12 -29.17
N LEU A 333 -15.56 -8.81 -27.89
CA LEU A 333 -16.65 -9.32 -27.05
C LEU A 333 -17.93 -8.47 -27.15
N VAL A 334 -17.81 -7.24 -27.64
CA VAL A 334 -18.94 -6.30 -27.67
C VAL A 334 -20.14 -6.86 -28.46
N PRO A 335 -19.99 -7.47 -29.65
CA PRO A 335 -21.14 -8.02 -30.36
C PRO A 335 -21.92 -9.06 -29.56
N GLN A 336 -21.20 -9.99 -28.90
CA GLN A 336 -21.81 -11.03 -28.08
C GLN A 336 -22.52 -10.42 -26.86
N VAL A 337 -21.88 -9.48 -26.17
CA VAL A 337 -22.49 -8.75 -25.04
C VAL A 337 -23.74 -8.01 -25.50
N VAL A 338 -23.69 -7.35 -26.66
CA VAL A 338 -24.83 -6.64 -27.24
C VAL A 338 -25.98 -7.59 -27.54
N THR A 339 -25.74 -8.75 -28.16
CA THR A 339 -26.78 -9.76 -28.42
C THR A 339 -27.42 -10.24 -27.11
N ILE A 340 -26.62 -10.49 -26.08
CA ILE A 340 -27.13 -10.89 -24.76
C ILE A 340 -28.00 -9.76 -24.19
N LEU A 341 -27.56 -8.50 -24.23
CA LEU A 341 -28.32 -7.36 -23.73
C LEU A 341 -29.63 -7.14 -24.51
N ILE A 342 -29.61 -7.31 -25.84
CA ILE A 342 -30.81 -7.22 -26.70
C ILE A 342 -31.87 -8.24 -26.27
N SER A 343 -31.46 -9.47 -25.95
CA SER A 343 -32.38 -10.51 -25.48
C SER A 343 -33.10 -10.15 -24.18
N LYS A 344 -32.59 -9.15 -23.42
CA LYS A 344 -33.12 -8.71 -22.12
C LYS A 344 -33.89 -7.40 -22.17
N LEU A 345 -34.08 -6.79 -23.34
CA LEU A 345 -34.79 -5.52 -23.51
C LEU A 345 -36.29 -5.58 -23.15
N LYS A 346 -36.88 -6.78 -22.98
CA LYS A 346 -38.29 -6.94 -22.61
C LYS A 346 -38.63 -6.45 -21.19
N VAL A 347 -37.65 -6.38 -20.28
CA VAL A 347 -37.82 -5.84 -18.92
C VAL A 347 -36.68 -4.85 -18.63
N PRO A 348 -36.84 -3.58 -19.00
CA PRO A 348 -35.80 -2.58 -18.85
C PRO A 348 -35.52 -2.28 -17.36
N SER A 349 -34.26 -2.46 -16.93
CA SER A 349 -33.79 -2.07 -15.59
C SER A 349 -32.95 -0.79 -15.65
N ASP A 350 -32.96 0.02 -14.59
CA ASP A 350 -32.11 1.22 -14.51
C ASP A 350 -30.61 0.87 -14.71
N SER A 351 -30.18 -0.26 -14.14
CA SER A 351 -28.83 -0.80 -14.30
C SER A 351 -28.46 -1.11 -15.76
N LEU A 352 -29.43 -1.50 -16.59
CA LEU A 352 -29.24 -1.75 -18.03
C LEU A 352 -28.95 -0.43 -18.76
N PHE A 353 -29.73 0.62 -18.49
CA PHE A 353 -29.50 1.95 -19.06
C PHE A 353 -28.15 2.51 -18.65
N GLN A 354 -27.80 2.43 -17.36
CA GLN A 354 -26.49 2.86 -16.87
C GLN A 354 -25.34 2.14 -17.59
N THR A 355 -25.53 0.85 -17.90
CA THR A 355 -24.53 0.04 -18.60
C THR A 355 -24.40 0.46 -20.06
N LEU A 356 -25.51 0.59 -20.77
CA LEU A 356 -25.52 1.06 -22.17
C LEU A 356 -24.92 2.47 -22.29
N HIS A 357 -25.32 3.39 -21.42
CA HIS A 357 -24.77 4.74 -21.35
C HIS A 357 -23.25 4.73 -21.11
N HIS A 358 -22.77 3.90 -20.18
CA HIS A 358 -21.35 3.77 -19.90
C HIS A 358 -20.57 3.21 -21.10
N MET A 359 -21.10 2.19 -21.80
CA MET A 359 -20.49 1.66 -23.01
C MET A 359 -20.41 2.71 -24.12
N CYS A 360 -21.50 3.44 -24.37
CA CYS A 360 -21.53 4.53 -25.34
C CYS A 360 -20.48 5.61 -25.03
N ARG A 361 -20.30 5.95 -23.74
CA ARG A 361 -19.28 6.92 -23.31
C ARG A 361 -17.84 6.45 -23.55
N ILE A 362 -17.55 5.16 -23.36
CA ILE A 362 -16.19 4.61 -23.49
C ILE A 362 -15.76 4.52 -24.96
N TYR A 363 -16.63 4.05 -25.85
CA TYR A 363 -16.25 3.77 -27.24
C TYR A 363 -16.41 4.97 -28.18
N GLY A 364 -17.12 6.02 -27.76
CA GLY A 364 -17.25 7.28 -28.49
C GLY A 364 -18.02 7.17 -29.83
N PRO A 365 -18.48 8.30 -30.38
CA PRO A 365 -19.37 8.33 -31.55
C PRO A 365 -18.71 7.90 -32.86
N SER A 366 -17.38 7.87 -32.91
CA SER A 366 -16.61 7.44 -34.08
C SER A 366 -16.56 5.92 -34.26
N SER A 367 -16.90 5.14 -33.22
CA SER A 367 -16.88 3.68 -33.30
C SER A 367 -18.15 3.11 -33.94
N THR A 368 -18.00 2.06 -34.76
CA THR A 368 -19.12 1.29 -35.32
C THR A 368 -19.95 0.64 -34.22
N VAL A 369 -19.29 0.25 -33.13
CA VAL A 369 -19.89 -0.27 -31.89
C VAL A 369 -20.87 0.72 -31.28
N PHE A 370 -20.49 2.00 -31.17
CA PHE A 370 -21.36 3.04 -30.65
C PHE A 370 -22.64 3.19 -31.48
N ARG A 371 -22.56 3.13 -32.81
CA ARG A 371 -23.76 3.24 -33.65
C ARG A 371 -24.77 2.13 -33.38
N HIS A 372 -24.30 0.89 -33.20
CA HIS A 372 -25.17 -0.25 -32.87
C HIS A 372 -25.77 -0.10 -31.47
N LEU A 373 -24.94 0.26 -30.47
CA LEU A 373 -25.40 0.50 -29.10
C LEU A 373 -26.38 1.67 -29.00
N TYR A 374 -26.17 2.73 -29.77
CA TYR A 374 -27.03 3.90 -29.79
C TYR A 374 -28.41 3.58 -30.35
N VAL A 375 -28.49 2.78 -31.43
CA VAL A 375 -29.79 2.32 -31.96
C VAL A 375 -30.57 1.51 -30.93
N ILE A 376 -29.90 0.62 -30.20
CA ILE A 376 -30.52 -0.16 -29.11
C ILE A 376 -30.99 0.77 -27.99
N PHE A 377 -30.15 1.72 -27.58
CA PHE A 377 -30.48 2.71 -26.56
C PHE A 377 -31.70 3.56 -26.95
N SER A 378 -31.77 4.02 -28.20
CA SER A 378 -32.90 4.80 -28.73
C SER A 378 -34.18 3.98 -28.92
N SER A 379 -34.08 2.65 -28.98
CA SER A 379 -35.24 1.74 -29.14
C SER A 379 -35.83 1.30 -27.80
N LEU A 380 -35.18 1.62 -26.68
CA LEU A 380 -35.67 1.32 -25.35
C LEU A 380 -36.67 2.39 -24.89
N VAL A 381 -37.85 1.96 -24.44
CA VAL A 381 -38.79 2.82 -23.72
C VAL A 381 -38.16 3.17 -22.37
N HIS A 382 -38.03 4.46 -22.05
CA HIS A 382 -37.40 4.86 -20.81
C HIS A 382 -38.33 4.48 -19.65
N PRO A 383 -37.84 3.93 -18.52
CA PRO A 383 -38.66 3.61 -17.34
C PRO A 383 -39.26 4.85 -16.65
N LEU A 384 -38.99 6.05 -17.18
CA LEU A 384 -39.64 7.30 -16.77
C LEU A 384 -40.85 7.64 -17.65
N ASP A 385 -40.96 7.04 -18.85
CA ASP A 385 -42.06 7.27 -19.78
C ASP A 385 -43.33 6.51 -19.36
N GLU A 386 -43.21 5.49 -18.49
CA GLU A 386 -44.35 4.73 -17.93
C GLU A 386 -44.97 5.37 -16.67
N LYS A 387 -44.44 6.52 -16.19
CA LYS A 387 -44.95 7.21 -14.98
C LYS A 387 -45.83 8.43 -15.27
N VAL A 388 -46.42 8.53 -16.47
CA VAL A 388 -47.38 9.60 -16.84
C VAL A 388 -48.76 9.03 -17.05
#